data_AF-A0A1H1EUG3-F1
#
_entry.id   AF-A0A1H1EUG3-F1
#
_cell.length_a   1.000
_cell.length_b   1.000
_cell.length_c   1.000
_cell.angle_alpha   90.00
_cell.angle_beta   90.00
_cell.angle_gamma   90.00
#
_symmetry.space_group_name_H-M   'P 1'
#
loop_
_entity.id
_entity.type
_entity.pdbx_description
1 polymer ?
#
loop_
_entity_poly.entity_id
_entity_poly.type
_entity_poly.pdbx_seq_one_letter_code
_entity_poly.pdbx_strand_id
1 'polypeptide(L)'
;MTTITPDWIIPSAIPFEHLKAKDLEECLFWLLDAMGAQNIEWRIGGAGGGAPDGGRDLEAQILVTSPDGDLSSRTFWFECKGRKNTVPPEVVRNAATHASAYSHVDTLVVVTNSTFSNPTTDWVKEWNKDPRPRAKVQLWDRTKLEQMLCRHPSVALRLFDRSLSLDGRLQALTTRFWERFEYTPVKLLEELWNARNELEITPFQRFALIANECSNRSLELRPWATATTPEQALHTLDIALANLYYLFLKVLRNGVNDSPIFKALSHLILITLREYSAELVSEMLKAFVSEWANKPMPEGVLEVVLEPVLRYVDQEITSICVPTCTRVSRKTRDDRMGDDHDLATYWYRFEQEGYPRVEDDRILWFEQTTKACVVGLCKLPDDRCPLLESDISLKSLESFLQIAKQIFSYRMDCWQKSQAEKADANVRSD
;
A
#
# COMPACT_ATOMS: atom_id res chain seq x y z
N MET A 1 -20.45 -10.93 23.72
CA MET A 1 -19.77 -9.73 23.22
C MET A 1 -19.88 -9.74 21.71
N THR A 2 -20.85 -9.00 21.17
CA THR A 2 -21.02 -8.80 19.73
C THR A 2 -19.89 -7.90 19.27
N THR A 3 -18.89 -8.47 18.60
CA THR A 3 -17.89 -7.70 17.87
C THR A 3 -18.62 -6.96 16.77
N ILE A 4 -18.87 -5.66 16.97
CA ILE A 4 -19.32 -4.78 15.91
C ILE A 4 -18.13 -4.67 14.96
N THR A 5 -18.12 -5.46 13.89
CA THR A 5 -17.24 -5.23 12.76
C THR A 5 -17.57 -3.83 12.25
N PRO A 6 -16.60 -2.90 12.15
CA PRO A 6 -16.88 -1.58 11.62
C PRO A 6 -17.43 -1.74 10.20
N ASP A 7 -18.49 -1.02 9.86
CA ASP A 7 -19.09 -1.04 8.52
C ASP A 7 -18.12 -0.39 7.52
N TRP A 8 -17.14 -1.17 7.04
CA TRP A 8 -16.10 -0.74 6.11
C TRP A 8 -16.65 -0.43 4.71
N ILE A 9 -17.83 -0.97 4.40
CA ILE A 9 -18.57 -0.69 3.19
C ILE A 9 -19.77 0.15 3.55
N ILE A 10 -19.92 1.30 2.89
CA ILE A 10 -21.17 2.06 2.94
C ILE A 10 -22.08 1.46 1.85
N PRO A 11 -23.13 0.69 2.19
CA PRO A 11 -23.90 -0.06 1.18
C PRO A 11 -24.51 0.86 0.11
N SER A 12 -24.98 2.03 0.54
CA SER A 12 -25.54 3.06 -0.34
C SER A 12 -24.52 3.67 -1.31
N ALA A 13 -23.22 3.54 -1.05
CA ALA A 13 -22.17 4.09 -1.89
C ALA A 13 -21.69 3.11 -2.98
N ILE A 14 -22.10 1.83 -2.94
CA ILE A 14 -21.77 0.86 -3.99
C ILE A 14 -22.41 1.35 -5.30
N PRO A 15 -21.64 1.55 -6.38
CA PRO A 15 -22.12 2.15 -7.63
C PRO A 15 -22.91 1.15 -8.48
N PHE A 16 -23.97 0.55 -7.94
CA PHE A 16 -24.81 -0.44 -8.63
C PHE A 16 -25.34 0.05 -9.98
N GLU A 17 -25.57 1.35 -10.15
CA GLU A 17 -26.02 1.91 -11.44
C GLU A 17 -25.00 1.74 -12.57
N HIS A 18 -23.72 1.68 -12.22
CA HIS A 18 -22.60 1.50 -13.13
C HIS A 18 -22.16 0.04 -13.24
N LEU A 19 -22.52 -0.81 -12.27
CA LEU A 19 -22.17 -2.23 -12.25
C LEU A 19 -22.96 -3.02 -13.32
N LYS A 20 -22.48 -3.04 -14.56
CA LYS A 20 -23.14 -3.70 -15.70
C LYS A 20 -22.12 -4.43 -16.57
N ALA A 21 -22.61 -5.36 -17.39
CA ALA A 21 -21.80 -6.14 -18.32
C ALA A 21 -20.57 -6.73 -17.61
N LYS A 22 -19.37 -6.54 -18.18
CA LYS A 22 -18.10 -7.04 -17.66
C LYS A 22 -17.84 -6.68 -16.20
N ASP A 23 -18.25 -5.49 -15.74
CA ASP A 23 -17.99 -5.07 -14.35
C ASP A 23 -18.83 -5.87 -13.35
N LEU A 24 -20.08 -6.19 -13.70
CA LEU A 24 -20.94 -7.05 -12.89
C LEU A 24 -20.40 -8.48 -12.86
N GLU A 25 -19.91 -8.97 -14.00
CA GLU A 25 -19.32 -10.30 -14.11
C GLU A 25 -18.02 -10.42 -13.31
N GLU A 26 -17.14 -9.43 -13.39
CA GLU A 26 -15.90 -9.38 -12.61
C GLU A 26 -16.18 -9.27 -11.11
N CYS A 27 -17.20 -8.48 -10.72
CA CYS A 27 -17.67 -8.44 -9.35
C CYS A 27 -18.14 -9.79 -8.85
N LEU A 28 -18.89 -10.52 -9.66
CA LEU A 28 -19.37 -11.84 -9.30
C LEU A 28 -18.23 -12.85 -9.22
N PHE A 29 -17.25 -12.80 -10.13
CA PHE A 29 -16.08 -13.66 -10.11
C PHE A 29 -15.33 -13.57 -8.77
N TRP A 30 -14.97 -12.35 -8.36
CA TRP A 30 -14.26 -12.14 -7.09
C TRP A 30 -15.11 -12.47 -5.87
N LEU A 31 -16.42 -12.28 -5.95
CA LEU A 31 -17.34 -12.67 -4.88
C LEU A 31 -17.40 -14.18 -4.72
N LEU A 32 -17.49 -14.94 -5.82
CA LEU A 32 -17.50 -16.40 -5.82
C LEU A 32 -16.18 -16.98 -5.27
N ASP A 33 -15.05 -16.41 -5.70
CA ASP A 33 -13.72 -16.77 -5.18
C ASP A 33 -13.64 -16.54 -3.66
N ALA A 34 -14.06 -15.37 -3.18
CA ALA A 34 -14.08 -15.04 -1.75
C ALA A 34 -15.08 -15.89 -0.94
N MET A 35 -16.11 -16.43 -1.57
CA MET A 35 -17.05 -17.37 -0.96
C MET A 35 -16.53 -18.82 -0.94
N GLY A 36 -15.36 -19.08 -1.54
CA GLY A 36 -14.75 -20.41 -1.61
C GLY A 36 -15.33 -21.30 -2.71
N ALA A 37 -15.90 -20.72 -3.77
CA ALA A 37 -16.29 -21.48 -4.94
C ALA A 37 -15.04 -22.07 -5.64
N GLN A 38 -15.19 -23.26 -6.21
CA GLN A 38 -14.13 -24.02 -6.88
C GLN A 38 -14.39 -24.04 -8.38
N ASN A 39 -13.33 -24.29 -9.18
CA ASN A 39 -13.43 -24.46 -10.64
C ASN A 39 -14.22 -23.32 -11.31
N ILE A 40 -13.90 -22.07 -10.95
CA ILE A 40 -14.58 -20.89 -11.52
C ILE A 40 -14.07 -20.68 -12.95
N GLU A 41 -14.95 -20.85 -13.92
CA GLU A 41 -14.63 -20.76 -15.35
C GLU A 41 -15.46 -19.69 -16.06
N TRP A 42 -14.81 -18.95 -16.97
CA TRP A 42 -15.47 -18.00 -17.85
C TRP A 42 -16.06 -18.72 -19.05
N ARG A 43 -17.37 -18.58 -19.22
CA ARG A 43 -18.09 -19.13 -20.37
C ARG A 43 -18.16 -18.10 -21.49
N ILE A 44 -17.56 -18.45 -22.62
CA ILE A 44 -17.71 -17.71 -23.87
C ILE A 44 -18.97 -18.26 -24.55
N GLY A 45 -20.03 -17.46 -24.63
CA GLY A 45 -21.24 -17.85 -25.35
C GLY A 45 -20.95 -18.11 -26.84
N GLY A 46 -21.38 -19.26 -27.37
CA GLY A 46 -21.44 -19.51 -28.82
C GLY A 46 -22.82 -19.08 -29.38
N ALA A 47 -22.99 -18.71 -30.65
CA ALA A 47 -22.20 -18.92 -31.86
C ALA A 47 -21.95 -17.61 -32.62
N GLY A 48 -20.76 -17.50 -33.22
CA GLY A 48 -20.22 -16.28 -33.82
C GLY A 48 -19.27 -15.59 -32.86
N GLY A 49 -18.03 -15.36 -33.27
CA GLY A 49 -17.02 -14.72 -32.43
C GLY A 49 -17.54 -13.42 -31.82
N GLY A 50 -17.55 -13.36 -30.49
CA GLY A 50 -17.98 -12.20 -29.72
C GLY A 50 -19.46 -11.88 -29.89
N ALA A 51 -20.24 -12.07 -28.81
CA ALA A 51 -21.32 -11.12 -28.57
C ALA A 51 -20.70 -9.71 -28.74
N PRO A 52 -21.24 -8.82 -29.58
CA PRO A 52 -20.65 -7.49 -29.86
C PRO A 52 -20.47 -6.63 -28.59
N ASP A 53 -21.08 -7.07 -27.50
CA ASP A 53 -21.12 -6.53 -26.14
C ASP A 53 -20.14 -7.21 -25.15
N GLY A 54 -19.41 -8.25 -25.54
CA GLY A 54 -18.26 -8.79 -24.80
C GLY A 54 -18.55 -9.41 -23.43
N GLY A 55 -19.82 -9.68 -23.09
CA GLY A 55 -20.21 -10.31 -21.84
C GLY A 55 -19.80 -11.78 -21.76
N ARG A 56 -19.29 -12.21 -20.60
CA ARG A 56 -18.88 -13.57 -20.29
C ARG A 56 -19.66 -14.07 -19.07
N ASP A 57 -20.43 -15.13 -19.22
CA ASP A 57 -21.10 -15.78 -18.10
C ASP A 57 -20.10 -16.62 -17.28
N LEU A 58 -20.48 -17.05 -16.07
CA LEU A 58 -19.60 -17.82 -15.18
C LEU A 58 -20.18 -19.20 -14.89
N GLU A 59 -19.29 -20.18 -14.71
CA GLU A 59 -19.59 -21.48 -14.12
C GLU A 59 -18.71 -21.67 -12.89
N ALA A 60 -19.25 -22.24 -11.82
CA ALA A 60 -18.47 -22.59 -10.64
C ALA A 60 -19.08 -23.78 -9.90
N GLN A 61 -18.25 -24.48 -9.14
CA GLN A 61 -18.66 -25.53 -8.23
C GLN A 61 -18.70 -25.02 -6.80
N ILE A 62 -19.80 -25.25 -6.10
CA ILE A 62 -19.96 -24.86 -4.70
C ILE A 62 -20.26 -26.11 -3.88
N LEU A 63 -19.51 -26.29 -2.79
CA LEU A 63 -19.76 -27.35 -1.83
C LEU A 63 -20.98 -26.99 -0.98
N VAL A 64 -22.02 -27.81 -1.07
CA VAL A 64 -23.26 -27.67 -0.31
C VAL A 64 -23.36 -28.80 0.69
N THR A 65 -23.56 -28.43 1.95
CA THR A 65 -23.80 -29.38 3.04
C THR A 65 -25.20 -29.99 2.89
N SER A 66 -25.24 -31.31 2.83
CA SER A 66 -26.46 -32.10 2.89
C SER A 66 -27.02 -32.12 4.33
N PRO A 67 -28.32 -32.42 4.52
CA PRO A 67 -28.92 -32.56 5.86
C PRO A 67 -28.18 -33.54 6.77
N ASP A 68 -27.54 -34.54 6.18
CA ASP A 68 -26.78 -35.58 6.90
C ASP A 68 -25.32 -35.17 7.21
N GLY A 69 -24.92 -33.94 6.86
CA GLY A 69 -23.58 -33.40 7.13
C GLY A 69 -22.56 -33.63 6.01
N ASP A 70 -22.87 -34.45 5.01
CA ASP A 70 -22.00 -34.68 3.86
C ASP A 70 -21.88 -33.45 2.95
N LEU A 71 -20.68 -33.22 2.41
CA LEU A 71 -20.43 -32.17 1.42
C LEU A 71 -20.65 -32.73 0.01
N SER A 72 -21.59 -32.14 -0.72
CA SER A 72 -21.81 -32.44 -2.14
C SER A 72 -21.39 -31.25 -2.99
N SER A 73 -20.58 -31.49 -4.02
CA SER A 73 -20.27 -30.47 -5.02
C SER A 73 -21.46 -30.29 -5.95
N ARG A 74 -21.90 -29.06 -6.14
CA ARG A 74 -22.95 -28.69 -7.10
C ARG A 74 -22.44 -27.68 -8.09
N THR A 75 -22.82 -27.85 -9.35
CA THR A 75 -22.44 -26.96 -10.44
C THR A 75 -23.46 -25.85 -10.60
N PHE A 76 -22.97 -24.62 -10.50
CA PHE A 76 -23.75 -23.40 -10.66
C PHE A 76 -23.37 -22.67 -11.93
N TRP A 77 -24.37 -22.27 -12.70
CA TRP A 77 -24.24 -21.33 -13.80
C TRP A 77 -24.71 -19.96 -13.38
N PHE A 78 -23.93 -18.93 -13.68
CA PHE A 78 -24.24 -17.56 -13.34
C PHE A 78 -24.40 -16.73 -14.59
N GLU A 79 -25.62 -16.24 -14.78
CA GLU A 79 -26.00 -15.37 -15.89
C GLU A 79 -26.08 -13.92 -15.41
N CYS A 80 -25.18 -13.07 -15.87
CA CYS A 80 -25.12 -11.66 -15.46
C CYS A 80 -26.00 -10.79 -16.37
N LYS A 81 -27.01 -10.12 -15.79
CA LYS A 81 -27.94 -9.25 -16.52
C LYS A 81 -27.98 -7.84 -15.92
N GLY A 82 -26.99 -7.03 -16.29
CA GLY A 82 -26.96 -5.60 -15.93
C GLY A 82 -28.14 -4.82 -16.55
N ARG A 83 -28.92 -4.11 -15.73
CA ARG A 83 -30.07 -3.31 -16.17
C ARG A 83 -30.11 -1.94 -15.47
N LYS A 84 -30.82 -0.99 -16.09
CA LYS A 84 -31.21 0.27 -15.43
C LYS A 84 -32.47 0.10 -14.58
N ASN A 85 -33.39 -0.74 -15.05
CA ASN A 85 -34.69 -1.00 -14.43
C ASN A 85 -34.80 -2.48 -14.03
N THR A 86 -36.02 -2.95 -13.77
CA THR A 86 -36.30 -4.33 -13.41
C THR A 86 -35.95 -5.33 -14.52
N VAL A 87 -35.56 -6.55 -14.12
CA VAL A 87 -35.41 -7.68 -15.03
C VAL A 87 -36.79 -8.32 -15.27
N PRO A 88 -37.23 -8.45 -16.54
CA PRO A 88 -38.52 -9.05 -16.87
C PRO A 88 -38.43 -10.58 -17.03
N PRO A 89 -39.58 -11.29 -17.03
CA PRO A 89 -39.62 -12.75 -17.06
C PRO A 89 -39.00 -13.37 -18.32
N GLU A 90 -39.09 -12.72 -19.49
CA GLU A 90 -38.55 -13.29 -20.73
C GLU A 90 -37.04 -13.52 -20.65
N VAL A 91 -36.31 -12.66 -19.95
CA VAL A 91 -34.85 -12.77 -19.81
C VAL A 91 -34.49 -14.01 -19.00
N VAL A 92 -35.16 -14.20 -17.87
CA VAL A 92 -34.91 -15.36 -16.99
C VAL A 92 -35.37 -16.65 -17.64
N ARG A 93 -36.49 -16.63 -18.38
CA ARG A 93 -36.98 -17.79 -19.14
C ARG A 93 -35.97 -18.27 -20.17
N ASN A 94 -35.42 -17.35 -20.98
CA ASN A 94 -34.45 -17.69 -22.00
C ASN A 94 -33.19 -18.31 -21.39
N ALA A 95 -32.68 -17.73 -20.30
CA ALA A 95 -31.52 -18.29 -19.58
C ALA A 95 -31.83 -19.68 -18.99
N ALA A 96 -33.00 -19.86 -18.37
CA ALA A 96 -33.40 -21.14 -17.80
C ALA A 96 -33.59 -22.23 -18.86
N THR A 97 -34.16 -21.90 -20.02
CA THR A 97 -34.28 -22.82 -21.16
C THR A 97 -32.92 -23.24 -21.68
N HIS A 98 -31.98 -22.29 -21.82
CA HIS A 98 -30.62 -22.59 -22.25
C HIS A 98 -29.90 -23.49 -21.23
N ALA A 99 -29.96 -23.17 -19.94
CA ALA A 99 -29.39 -23.98 -18.87
C ALA A 99 -29.96 -25.40 -18.81
N SER A 100 -31.26 -25.56 -19.10
CA SER A 100 -31.93 -26.86 -19.11
C SER A 100 -31.44 -27.80 -20.20
N ALA A 101 -30.73 -27.30 -21.22
CA ALA A 101 -30.12 -28.14 -22.25
C ALA A 101 -28.89 -28.91 -21.74
N TYR A 102 -28.39 -28.59 -20.54
CA TYR A 102 -27.16 -29.14 -19.98
C TYR A 102 -27.44 -29.91 -18.70
N SER A 103 -27.22 -31.22 -18.74
CA SER A 103 -27.54 -32.12 -17.63
C SER A 103 -26.60 -32.02 -16.43
N HIS A 104 -25.43 -31.40 -16.58
CA HIS A 104 -24.45 -31.23 -15.52
C HIS A 104 -24.69 -29.98 -14.66
N VAL A 105 -25.69 -29.17 -15.01
CA VAL A 105 -26.00 -27.90 -14.34
C VAL A 105 -27.08 -28.13 -13.29
N ASP A 106 -26.70 -28.03 -12.02
CA ASP A 106 -27.65 -28.20 -10.92
C ASP A 106 -28.50 -26.96 -10.72
N THR A 107 -27.88 -25.78 -10.83
CA THR A 107 -28.54 -24.49 -10.54
C THR A 107 -28.09 -23.40 -11.50
N LEU A 108 -29.06 -22.72 -12.12
CA LEU A 108 -28.87 -21.44 -12.78
C LEU A 108 -29.14 -20.31 -11.78
N VAL A 109 -28.20 -19.39 -11.65
CA VAL A 109 -28.33 -18.16 -10.88
C VAL A 109 -28.36 -17.00 -11.87
N VAL A 110 -29.48 -16.27 -11.90
CA VAL A 110 -29.54 -15.02 -12.65
C VAL A 110 -29.20 -13.89 -11.71
N VAL A 111 -28.17 -13.12 -12.06
CA VAL A 111 -27.60 -12.05 -11.25
C VAL A 111 -27.87 -10.70 -11.91
N THR A 112 -28.35 -9.71 -11.14
CA THR A 112 -28.60 -8.35 -11.63
C THR A 112 -28.17 -7.29 -10.63
N ASN A 113 -27.70 -6.15 -11.13
CA ASN A 113 -27.43 -4.93 -10.36
C ASN A 113 -28.71 -4.14 -9.99
N SER A 114 -29.88 -4.58 -10.46
CA SER A 114 -31.18 -3.97 -10.20
C SER A 114 -32.10 -4.91 -9.42
N THR A 115 -33.40 -4.92 -9.70
CA THR A 115 -34.40 -5.79 -9.06
C THR A 115 -35.10 -6.68 -10.08
N PHE A 116 -35.69 -7.79 -9.64
CA PHE A 116 -36.57 -8.60 -10.48
C PHE A 116 -38.01 -8.12 -10.37
N SER A 117 -38.77 -8.18 -11.46
CA SER A 117 -40.20 -7.89 -11.41
C SER A 117 -40.96 -9.00 -10.66
N ASN A 118 -42.08 -8.68 -10.00
CA ASN A 118 -42.91 -9.68 -9.31
C ASN A 118 -43.29 -10.87 -10.21
N PRO A 119 -43.71 -10.66 -11.49
CA PRO A 119 -43.98 -11.76 -12.40
C PRO A 119 -42.78 -12.68 -12.65
N THR A 120 -41.55 -12.16 -12.56
CA THR A 120 -40.32 -12.95 -12.71
C THR A 120 -40.13 -13.86 -11.51
N THR A 121 -40.26 -13.31 -10.31
CA THR A 121 -40.15 -14.06 -9.05
C THR A 121 -41.21 -15.17 -8.96
N ASP A 122 -42.45 -14.88 -9.34
CA ASP A 122 -43.53 -15.86 -9.34
C ASP A 122 -43.30 -16.97 -10.37
N TRP A 123 -42.82 -16.62 -11.57
CA TRP A 123 -42.45 -17.61 -12.57
C TRP A 123 -41.32 -18.55 -12.09
N VAL A 124 -40.30 -18.03 -11.42
CA VAL A 124 -39.21 -18.86 -10.86
C VAL A 124 -39.71 -19.81 -9.78
N LYS A 125 -40.64 -19.36 -8.92
CA LYS A 125 -41.26 -20.25 -7.92
C LYS A 125 -41.98 -21.42 -8.60
N GLU A 126 -42.77 -21.16 -9.64
CA GLU A 126 -43.45 -22.21 -10.40
C GLU A 126 -42.46 -23.11 -11.15
N TRP A 127 -41.40 -22.55 -11.74
CA TRP A 127 -40.35 -23.33 -12.39
C TRP A 127 -39.70 -24.34 -11.44
N ASN A 128 -39.41 -23.91 -10.21
CA ASN A 128 -38.72 -24.72 -9.21
C ASN A 128 -39.61 -25.76 -8.52
N LYS A 129 -40.95 -25.60 -8.54
CA LYS A 129 -41.90 -26.59 -8.01
C LYS A 129 -41.98 -27.85 -8.87
N ASP A 130 -41.65 -27.74 -10.15
CA ASP A 130 -41.67 -28.87 -11.07
C ASP A 130 -40.66 -29.96 -10.63
N PRO A 131 -41.10 -31.22 -10.50
CA PRO A 131 -40.26 -32.33 -10.07
C PRO A 131 -39.35 -32.86 -11.19
N ARG A 132 -39.50 -32.40 -12.44
CA ARG A 132 -38.65 -32.85 -13.56
C ARG A 132 -37.17 -32.51 -13.31
N PRO A 133 -36.23 -33.40 -13.71
CA PRO A 133 -34.80 -33.17 -13.55
C PRO A 133 -34.35 -32.08 -14.53
N ARG A 134 -34.29 -30.84 -14.02
CA ARG A 134 -33.77 -29.66 -14.72
C ARG A 134 -33.11 -28.74 -13.71
N ALA A 135 -32.22 -27.87 -14.20
CA ALA A 135 -31.55 -26.87 -13.38
C ALA A 135 -32.57 -26.04 -12.58
N LYS A 136 -32.35 -25.92 -11.28
CA LYS A 136 -33.13 -25.01 -10.43
C LYS A 136 -32.71 -23.58 -10.75
N VAL A 137 -33.62 -22.61 -10.60
CA VAL A 137 -33.34 -21.20 -10.88
C VAL A 137 -33.30 -20.41 -9.59
N GLN A 138 -32.23 -19.65 -9.37
CA GLN A 138 -32.07 -18.70 -8.28
C GLN A 138 -31.95 -17.27 -8.83
N LEU A 139 -32.42 -16.30 -8.05
CA LEU A 139 -32.42 -14.89 -8.39
C LEU A 139 -31.58 -14.13 -7.38
N TRP A 140 -30.51 -13.48 -7.84
CA TRP A 140 -29.67 -12.60 -7.02
C TRP A 140 -29.82 -11.17 -7.53
N ASP A 141 -30.54 -10.36 -6.77
CA ASP A 141 -30.77 -8.95 -7.07
C ASP A 141 -29.77 -8.04 -6.38
N ARG A 142 -29.92 -6.72 -6.57
CA ARG A 142 -29.12 -5.70 -5.92
C ARG A 142 -29.01 -5.91 -4.41
N THR A 143 -30.12 -6.14 -3.73
CA THR A 143 -30.13 -6.28 -2.26
C THR A 143 -29.36 -7.52 -1.83
N LYS A 144 -29.50 -8.63 -2.57
CA LYS A 144 -28.72 -9.84 -2.31
C LYS A 144 -27.22 -9.61 -2.54
N LEU A 145 -26.85 -8.97 -3.66
CA LEU A 145 -25.45 -8.66 -3.96
C LEU A 145 -24.84 -7.71 -2.92
N GLU A 146 -25.59 -6.70 -2.49
CA GLU A 146 -25.16 -5.75 -1.45
C GLU A 146 -24.85 -6.49 -0.14
N GLN A 147 -25.74 -7.38 0.31
CA GLN A 147 -25.50 -8.20 1.50
C GLN A 147 -24.26 -9.10 1.37
N MET A 148 -24.02 -9.66 0.19
CA MET A 148 -22.87 -10.52 -0.05
C MET A 148 -21.58 -9.70 -0.09
N LEU A 149 -21.58 -8.54 -0.73
CA LEU A 149 -20.43 -7.63 -0.73
C LEU A 149 -20.10 -7.13 0.68
N CYS A 150 -21.10 -6.81 1.50
CA CYS A 150 -20.88 -6.44 2.91
C CYS A 150 -20.24 -7.56 3.73
N ARG A 151 -20.52 -8.83 3.41
CA ARG A 151 -19.91 -10.00 4.07
C ARG A 151 -18.51 -10.33 3.54
N HIS A 152 -18.16 -9.83 2.37
CA HIS A 152 -16.88 -10.07 1.71
C HIS A 152 -16.19 -8.73 1.39
N PRO A 153 -15.76 -7.96 2.42
CA PRO A 153 -15.25 -6.61 2.24
C PRO A 153 -14.03 -6.54 1.33
N SER A 154 -13.17 -7.56 1.31
CA SER A 154 -12.02 -7.65 0.39
C SER A 154 -12.40 -7.51 -1.09
N VAL A 155 -13.59 -7.97 -1.48
CA VAL A 155 -14.10 -7.88 -2.85
C VAL A 155 -14.56 -6.45 -3.16
N ALA A 156 -15.29 -5.83 -2.25
CA ALA A 156 -15.70 -4.44 -2.41
C ALA A 156 -14.50 -3.48 -2.39
N LEU A 157 -13.52 -3.72 -1.50
CA LEU A 157 -12.26 -2.98 -1.42
C LEU A 157 -11.47 -3.07 -2.73
N ARG A 158 -11.52 -4.22 -3.39
CA ARG A 158 -10.84 -4.45 -4.68
C ARG A 158 -11.50 -3.70 -5.84
N LEU A 159 -12.83 -3.63 -5.86
CA LEU A 159 -13.59 -3.22 -7.05
C LEU A 159 -14.16 -1.80 -6.97
N PHE A 160 -14.40 -1.29 -5.76
CA PHE A 160 -15.19 -0.08 -5.56
C PHE A 160 -14.49 0.91 -4.61
N ASP A 161 -13.29 1.37 -4.96
CA ASP A 161 -12.50 2.31 -4.17
C ASP A 161 -13.29 3.56 -3.69
N ARG A 162 -14.23 4.05 -4.50
CA ARG A 162 -15.09 5.20 -4.16
C ARG A 162 -16.28 4.89 -3.25
N SER A 163 -16.73 3.63 -3.14
CA SER A 163 -17.87 3.25 -2.29
C SER A 163 -17.50 2.99 -0.83
N LEU A 164 -16.21 3.04 -0.53
CA LEU A 164 -15.68 2.80 0.79
C LEU A 164 -15.80 4.04 1.66
N SER A 165 -16.08 3.82 2.95
CA SER A 165 -15.85 4.84 3.99
C SER A 165 -14.37 5.21 4.05
N LEU A 166 -14.01 6.30 4.72
CA LEU A 166 -12.59 6.66 4.89
C LEU A 166 -11.80 5.55 5.60
N ASP A 167 -12.38 4.90 6.62
CA ASP A 167 -11.80 3.72 7.26
C ASP A 167 -11.64 2.55 6.28
N GLY A 168 -12.65 2.29 5.45
CA GLY A 168 -12.59 1.27 4.41
C GLY A 168 -11.48 1.56 3.40
N ARG A 169 -11.32 2.82 2.98
CA ARG A 169 -10.24 3.24 2.07
C ARG A 169 -8.87 3.12 2.71
N LEU A 170 -8.74 3.48 3.99
CA LEU A 170 -7.50 3.30 4.77
C LEU A 170 -7.14 1.81 4.86
N GLN A 171 -8.13 0.95 5.09
CA GLN A 171 -7.93 -0.50 5.12
C GLN A 171 -7.54 -1.06 3.75
N ALA A 172 -8.21 -0.65 2.66
CA ALA A 172 -7.85 -1.02 1.30
C ALA A 172 -6.41 -0.63 0.96
N LEU A 173 -6.04 0.63 1.24
CA LEU A 173 -4.68 1.14 1.05
C LEU A 173 -3.66 0.28 1.79
N THR A 174 -3.96 -0.02 3.05
CA THR A 174 -3.09 -0.80 3.93
C THR A 174 -2.91 -2.22 3.39
N THR A 175 -4.02 -2.90 3.04
CA THR A 175 -3.99 -4.24 2.44
C THR A 175 -3.22 -4.24 1.12
N ARG A 176 -3.45 -3.28 0.23
CA ARG A 176 -2.74 -3.17 -1.05
C ARG A 176 -1.24 -2.96 -0.86
N PHE A 177 -0.84 -2.11 0.08
CA PHE A 177 0.55 -1.91 0.42
C PHE A 177 1.19 -3.19 0.97
N TRP A 178 0.63 -3.78 2.02
CA TRP A 178 1.26 -4.92 2.70
C TRP A 178 1.21 -6.20 1.87
N GLU A 179 0.10 -6.52 1.21
CA GLU A 179 -0.03 -7.77 0.46
C GLU A 179 0.58 -7.70 -0.93
N ARG A 180 0.40 -6.55 -1.61
CA ARG A 180 0.72 -6.39 -3.04
C ARG A 180 1.87 -5.43 -3.33
N PHE A 181 2.36 -4.69 -2.33
CA PHE A 181 3.37 -3.64 -2.52
C PHE A 181 2.93 -2.56 -3.51
N GLU A 182 1.63 -2.28 -3.56
CA GLU A 182 1.06 -1.25 -4.41
C GLU A 182 0.95 0.07 -3.64
N TYR A 183 1.51 1.13 -4.23
CA TYR A 183 1.38 2.49 -3.72
C TYR A 183 0.11 3.17 -4.25
N THR A 184 -0.40 4.09 -3.44
CA THR A 184 -1.67 4.77 -3.64
C THR A 184 -1.44 6.20 -4.15
N PRO A 185 -2.35 6.72 -5.01
CA PRO A 185 -2.29 8.11 -5.47
C PRO A 185 -2.38 9.15 -4.34
N VAL A 186 -1.71 10.28 -4.54
CA VAL A 186 -1.67 11.44 -3.62
C VAL A 186 -3.05 11.89 -3.13
N LYS A 187 -4.06 11.88 -4.02
CA LYS A 187 -5.40 12.36 -3.68
C LYS A 187 -6.04 11.63 -2.50
N LEU A 188 -5.87 10.30 -2.39
CA LEU A 188 -6.42 9.57 -1.25
C LEU A 188 -5.65 9.90 0.04
N LEU A 189 -4.34 10.12 -0.05
CA LEU A 189 -3.53 10.56 1.09
C LEU A 189 -3.97 11.94 1.61
N GLU A 190 -4.35 12.87 0.73
CA GLU A 190 -4.93 14.17 1.09
C GLU A 190 -6.25 14.01 1.84
N GLU A 191 -7.15 13.19 1.31
CA GLU A 191 -8.46 12.91 1.92
C GLU A 191 -8.28 12.32 3.33
N LEU A 192 -7.42 11.30 3.47
CA LEU A 192 -7.14 10.66 4.76
C LEU A 192 -6.46 11.63 5.74
N TRP A 193 -5.56 12.49 5.27
CA TRP A 193 -4.88 13.45 6.14
C TRP A 193 -5.80 14.52 6.69
N ASN A 194 -6.73 15.01 5.87
CA ASN A 194 -7.71 15.99 6.30
C ASN A 194 -8.63 15.41 7.39
N ALA A 195 -8.94 14.11 7.30
CA ALA A 195 -9.76 13.39 8.27
C ALA A 195 -8.96 12.69 9.39
N ARG A 196 -7.64 12.90 9.50
CA ARG A 196 -6.75 12.10 10.37
C ARG A 196 -7.14 12.08 11.86
N ASN A 197 -7.81 13.13 12.34
CA ASN A 197 -8.24 13.24 13.73
C ASN A 197 -9.55 12.46 13.99
N GLU A 198 -10.27 12.08 12.94
CA GLU A 198 -11.51 11.32 12.98
C GLU A 198 -11.26 9.82 12.76
N LEU A 199 -10.08 9.46 12.25
CA LEU A 199 -9.69 8.09 11.94
C LEU A 199 -8.87 7.45 13.06
N GLU A 200 -9.19 6.20 13.40
CA GLU A 200 -8.35 5.40 14.29
C GLU A 200 -7.22 4.74 13.47
N ILE A 201 -6.10 5.46 13.33
CA ILE A 201 -4.96 4.99 12.56
C ILE A 201 -4.05 4.13 13.45
N THR A 202 -4.02 2.83 13.20
CA THR A 202 -3.13 1.87 13.88
C THR A 202 -1.67 2.04 13.44
N PRO A 203 -0.68 1.56 14.23
CA PRO A 203 0.74 1.58 13.81
C PRO A 203 0.99 0.87 12.47
N PHE A 204 0.29 -0.22 12.19
CA PHE A 204 0.40 -0.98 10.93
C PHE A 204 -0.08 -0.17 9.71
N GLN A 205 -1.21 0.53 9.85
CA GLN A 205 -1.72 1.45 8.84
C GLN A 205 -0.84 2.70 8.70
N ARG A 206 -0.32 3.22 9.82
CA ARG A 206 0.55 4.40 9.84
C ARG A 206 1.84 4.17 9.05
N PHE A 207 2.48 3.01 9.21
CA PHE A 207 3.65 2.67 8.41
C PHE A 207 3.33 2.65 6.91
N ALA A 208 2.20 2.05 6.52
CA ALA A 208 1.76 2.05 5.14
C ALA A 208 1.55 3.48 4.61
N LEU A 209 0.93 4.37 5.38
CA LEU A 209 0.77 5.78 5.00
C LEU A 209 2.12 6.48 4.80
N ILE A 210 3.07 6.31 5.72
CA ILE A 210 4.42 6.90 5.61
C ILE A 210 5.13 6.40 4.35
N ALA A 211 5.11 5.08 4.09
CA ALA A 211 5.72 4.51 2.89
C ALA A 211 5.06 5.01 1.60
N ASN A 212 3.74 5.21 1.61
CA ASN A 212 3.02 5.81 0.50
C ASN A 212 3.40 7.28 0.29
N GLU A 213 3.59 8.08 1.34
CA GLU A 213 4.12 9.45 1.20
C GLU A 213 5.53 9.46 0.62
N CYS A 214 6.42 8.57 1.08
CA CYS A 214 7.78 8.45 0.55
C CYS A 214 7.79 8.14 -0.95
N SER A 215 6.84 7.32 -1.41
CA SER A 215 6.70 6.99 -2.84
C SER A 215 6.26 8.19 -3.67
N ASN A 216 5.47 9.09 -3.07
CA ASN A 216 4.97 10.31 -3.71
C ASN A 216 5.84 11.56 -3.45
N ARG A 217 6.93 11.42 -2.67
CA ARG A 217 7.90 12.48 -2.31
C ARG A 217 7.25 13.68 -1.60
N SER A 218 6.39 13.42 -0.61
CA SER A 218 5.58 14.46 0.06
C SER A 218 5.54 14.34 1.60
N LEU A 219 6.61 13.82 2.23
CA LEU A 219 6.65 13.64 3.69
C LEU A 219 6.42 14.95 4.45
N GLU A 220 6.90 16.07 3.91
CA GLU A 220 6.74 17.42 4.47
C GLU A 220 5.30 17.93 4.44
N LEU A 221 4.46 17.44 3.52
CA LEU A 221 3.07 17.88 3.41
C LEU A 221 2.17 17.21 4.44
N ARG A 222 2.44 15.92 4.71
CA ARG A 222 1.60 15.06 5.57
C ARG A 222 2.51 14.19 6.44
N PRO A 223 3.13 14.77 7.48
CA PRO A 223 4.11 14.05 8.29
C PRO A 223 3.40 13.11 9.28
N TRP A 224 2.94 11.97 8.78
CA TRP A 224 2.17 10.95 9.53
C TRP A 224 2.89 10.46 10.80
N ALA A 225 4.22 10.41 10.78
CA ALA A 225 5.01 10.00 11.95
C ALA A 225 5.00 11.05 13.07
N THR A 226 4.98 12.35 12.73
CA THR A 226 4.97 13.43 13.73
C THR A 226 3.57 13.86 14.14
N ALA A 227 2.54 13.47 13.36
CA ALA A 227 1.14 13.77 13.66
C ALA A 227 0.54 12.90 14.78
N THR A 228 1.36 12.11 15.48
CA THR A 228 0.94 11.20 16.55
C THR A 228 1.83 11.36 17.78
N THR A 229 1.55 10.62 18.86
CA THR A 229 2.36 10.67 20.08
C THR A 229 3.71 9.96 19.87
N PRO A 230 4.76 10.31 20.62
CA PRO A 230 6.06 9.63 20.55
C PRO A 230 5.96 8.11 20.72
N GLU A 231 5.08 7.64 21.61
CA GLU A 231 4.86 6.21 21.86
C GLU A 231 4.26 5.52 20.64
N GLN A 232 3.31 6.17 19.96
CA GLN A 232 2.71 5.66 18.74
C GLN A 232 3.70 5.63 17.57
N ALA A 233 4.61 6.61 17.48
CA ALA A 233 5.70 6.59 16.51
C ALA A 233 6.68 5.44 16.79
N LEU A 234 7.07 5.24 18.06
CA LEU A 234 7.89 4.10 18.49
C LEU A 234 7.23 2.76 18.15
N HIS A 235 5.94 2.59 18.44
CA HIS A 235 5.19 1.37 18.08
C HIS A 235 5.07 1.19 16.56
N THR A 236 5.07 2.27 15.79
CA THR A 236 5.06 2.19 14.32
C THR A 236 6.40 1.70 13.80
N LEU A 237 7.51 2.17 14.39
CA LEU A 237 8.85 1.64 14.12
C LEU A 237 8.95 0.16 14.50
N ASP A 238 8.45 -0.21 15.69
CA ASP A 238 8.39 -1.59 16.17
C ASP A 238 7.72 -2.54 15.16
N ILE A 239 6.51 -2.18 14.71
CA ILE A 239 5.78 -2.94 13.69
C ILE A 239 6.53 -2.99 12.35
N ALA A 240 7.16 -1.90 11.94
CA ALA A 240 7.93 -1.87 10.70
C ALA A 240 9.14 -2.81 10.77
N LEU A 241 9.86 -2.83 11.89
CA LEU A 241 11.01 -3.70 12.14
C LEU A 241 10.59 -5.17 12.23
N ALA A 242 9.50 -5.47 12.93
CA ALA A 242 8.92 -6.82 13.00
C ALA A 242 8.60 -7.40 11.61
N ASN A 243 8.28 -6.53 10.64
CA ASN A 243 7.95 -6.92 9.27
C ASN A 243 9.09 -6.65 8.26
N LEU A 244 10.29 -6.28 8.73
CA LEU A 244 11.38 -5.85 7.85
C LEU A 244 11.79 -6.93 6.84
N TYR A 245 11.96 -8.17 7.28
CA TYR A 245 12.27 -9.30 6.39
C TYR A 245 11.17 -9.56 5.36
N TYR A 246 9.91 -9.44 5.76
CA TYR A 246 8.78 -9.61 4.86
C TYR A 246 8.81 -8.54 3.76
N LEU A 247 8.98 -7.27 4.14
CA LEU A 247 9.10 -6.15 3.22
C LEU A 247 10.28 -6.32 2.25
N PHE A 248 11.45 -6.71 2.78
CA PHE A 248 12.66 -6.92 2.00
C PHE A 248 12.51 -8.05 0.97
N LEU A 249 11.95 -9.19 1.37
CA LEU A 249 11.70 -10.31 0.45
C LEU A 249 10.67 -9.94 -0.63
N LYS A 250 9.68 -9.12 -0.31
CA LYS A 250 8.69 -8.62 -1.28
C LYS A 250 9.32 -7.69 -2.30
N VAL A 251 10.16 -6.75 -1.85
CA VAL A 251 10.97 -5.89 -2.72
C VAL A 251 11.78 -6.72 -3.71
N LEU A 252 12.56 -7.69 -3.21
CA LEU A 252 13.42 -8.53 -4.04
C LEU A 252 12.64 -9.36 -5.06
N ARG A 253 11.49 -9.92 -4.66
CA ARG A 253 10.67 -10.78 -5.54
C ARG A 253 9.95 -9.99 -6.63
N ASN A 254 9.44 -8.81 -6.31
CA ASN A 254 8.60 -8.05 -7.22
C ASN A 254 9.40 -7.06 -8.08
N GLY A 255 10.69 -6.86 -7.80
CA GLY A 255 11.53 -5.86 -8.49
C GLY A 255 11.00 -4.43 -8.33
N VAL A 256 10.27 -4.18 -7.24
CA VAL A 256 9.64 -2.89 -6.96
C VAL A 256 10.67 -1.95 -6.35
N ASN A 257 10.53 -0.64 -6.62
CA ASN A 257 11.33 0.40 -6.01
C ASN A 257 11.29 0.27 -4.47
N ASP A 258 12.44 0.02 -3.87
CA ASP A 258 12.66 -0.21 -2.44
C ASP A 258 12.85 1.08 -1.65
N SER A 259 13.22 2.15 -2.35
CA SER A 259 13.47 3.47 -1.80
C SER A 259 12.36 3.98 -0.86
N PRO A 260 11.05 3.83 -1.16
CA PRO A 260 10.01 4.32 -0.26
C PRO A 260 10.01 3.64 1.11
N ILE A 261 10.35 2.36 1.18
CA ILE A 261 10.39 1.58 2.43
C ILE A 261 11.56 2.03 3.29
N PHE A 262 12.75 2.12 2.70
CA PHE A 262 13.94 2.54 3.43
C PHE A 262 13.85 4.00 3.87
N LYS A 263 13.26 4.87 3.05
CA LYS A 263 12.94 6.25 3.45
C LYS A 263 11.94 6.30 4.60
N ALA A 264 10.90 5.47 4.58
CA ALA A 264 9.91 5.42 5.66
C ALA A 264 10.54 4.95 6.98
N LEU A 265 11.37 3.92 6.93
CA LEU A 265 12.12 3.42 8.09
C LEU A 265 13.12 4.46 8.61
N SER A 266 13.92 5.07 7.73
CA SER A 266 14.85 6.14 8.10
C SER A 266 14.13 7.30 8.77
N HIS A 267 13.01 7.76 8.18
CA HIS A 267 12.17 8.81 8.75
C HIS A 267 11.67 8.44 10.16
N LEU A 268 11.13 7.23 10.34
CA LEU A 268 10.67 6.75 11.65
C LEU A 268 11.82 6.68 12.66
N ILE A 269 12.99 6.15 12.28
CA ILE A 269 14.17 6.10 13.14
C ILE A 269 14.54 7.51 13.63
N LEU A 270 14.62 8.49 12.73
CA LEU A 270 14.95 9.88 13.08
C LEU A 270 13.89 10.51 13.99
N ILE A 271 12.60 10.30 13.71
CA ILE A 271 11.51 10.78 14.57
C ILE A 271 11.56 10.13 15.95
N THR A 272 11.86 8.83 16.04
CA THR A 272 12.00 8.14 17.32
C THR A 272 13.23 8.63 18.09
N LEU A 273 14.38 8.83 17.44
CA LEU A 273 15.61 9.36 18.07
C LEU A 273 15.42 10.76 18.67
N ARG A 274 14.46 11.53 18.16
CA ARG A 274 14.10 12.83 18.72
C ARG A 274 13.70 12.72 20.20
N GLU A 275 12.84 11.75 20.51
CA GLU A 275 12.20 11.63 21.83
C GLU A 275 12.86 10.54 22.70
N TYR A 276 13.52 9.54 22.10
CA TYR A 276 14.10 8.39 22.78
C TYR A 276 15.63 8.31 22.63
N SER A 277 16.32 7.58 23.52
CA SER A 277 17.78 7.43 23.47
C SER A 277 18.24 6.61 22.25
N ALA A 278 19.47 6.88 21.78
CA ALA A 278 20.09 6.08 20.72
C ALA A 278 20.28 4.61 21.13
N GLU A 279 20.54 4.36 22.41
CA GLU A 279 20.61 3.03 23.00
C GLU A 279 19.31 2.25 22.82
N LEU A 280 18.16 2.82 23.18
CA LEU A 280 16.86 2.14 23.02
C LEU A 280 16.58 1.79 21.55
N VAL A 281 16.80 2.74 20.63
CA VAL A 281 16.56 2.51 19.20
C VAL A 281 17.54 1.47 18.64
N SER A 282 18.80 1.49 19.09
CA SER A 282 19.82 0.50 18.74
C SER A 282 19.43 -0.90 19.23
N GLU A 283 18.96 -1.03 20.47
CA GLU A 283 18.47 -2.29 21.03
C GLU A 283 17.27 -2.84 20.25
N MET A 284 16.30 -1.99 19.90
CA MET A 284 15.16 -2.40 19.07
C MET A 284 15.61 -2.91 17.70
N LEU A 285 16.46 -2.15 17.00
CA LEU A 285 16.96 -2.56 15.69
C LEU A 285 17.70 -3.89 15.79
N LYS A 286 18.56 -4.07 16.81
CA LYS A 286 19.29 -5.32 17.06
C LYS A 286 18.34 -6.48 17.37
N ALA A 287 17.34 -6.29 18.22
CA ALA A 287 16.40 -7.34 18.62
C ALA A 287 15.59 -7.90 17.44
N PHE A 288 15.14 -7.04 16.53
CA PHE A 288 14.34 -7.47 15.38
C PHE A 288 15.14 -8.12 14.26
N VAL A 289 16.43 -7.81 14.16
CA VAL A 289 17.29 -8.41 13.15
C VAL A 289 18.02 -9.65 13.70
N SER A 290 18.34 -9.71 14.99
CA SER A 290 19.12 -10.82 15.56
C SER A 290 18.41 -12.18 15.50
N GLU A 291 17.08 -12.21 15.58
CA GLU A 291 16.31 -13.45 15.60
C GLU A 291 15.16 -13.46 14.58
N TRP A 292 15.00 -14.57 13.87
CA TRP A 292 13.82 -14.82 13.04
C TRP A 292 13.35 -16.25 13.25
N ALA A 293 12.05 -16.42 13.53
CA ALA A 293 11.46 -17.72 13.85
C ALA A 293 12.24 -18.48 14.95
N ASN A 294 12.66 -17.77 16.01
CA ASN A 294 13.46 -18.26 17.13
C ASN A 294 14.83 -18.85 16.74
N LYS A 295 15.41 -18.38 15.62
CA LYS A 295 16.75 -18.76 15.19
C LYS A 295 17.62 -17.51 15.06
N PRO A 296 18.87 -17.56 15.55
CA PRO A 296 19.80 -16.46 15.35
C PRO A 296 20.09 -16.30 13.86
N MET A 297 20.02 -15.07 13.38
CA MET A 297 20.30 -14.74 11.99
C MET A 297 21.82 -14.60 11.75
N PRO A 298 22.35 -15.07 10.60
CA PRO A 298 23.75 -14.86 10.27
C PRO A 298 24.09 -13.37 10.11
N GLU A 299 25.24 -12.94 10.63
CA GLU A 299 25.69 -11.53 10.62
C GLU A 299 25.59 -10.88 9.23
N GLY A 300 26.01 -11.59 8.17
CA GLY A 300 25.93 -11.07 6.80
C GLY A 300 24.50 -10.85 6.27
N VAL A 301 23.49 -11.56 6.78
CA VAL A 301 22.08 -11.29 6.43
C VAL A 301 21.60 -10.01 7.10
N LEU A 302 22.07 -9.74 8.31
CA LEU A 302 21.72 -8.53 9.05
C LEU A 302 22.27 -7.29 8.34
N GLU A 303 23.51 -7.36 7.85
CA GLU A 303 24.13 -6.31 7.05
C GLU A 303 23.30 -6.04 5.79
N VAL A 304 22.95 -7.08 5.02
CA VAL A 304 22.15 -6.92 3.79
C VAL A 304 20.78 -6.27 4.02
N VAL A 305 20.15 -6.52 5.16
CA VAL A 305 18.79 -6.02 5.45
C VAL A 305 18.82 -4.65 6.13
N LEU A 306 19.71 -4.44 7.10
CA LEU A 306 19.73 -3.24 7.93
C LEU A 306 20.62 -2.13 7.34
N GLU A 307 21.74 -2.49 6.71
CA GLU A 307 22.67 -1.50 6.16
C GLU A 307 21.99 -0.55 5.14
N PRO A 308 21.10 -1.01 4.23
CA PRO A 308 20.34 -0.08 3.38
C PRO A 308 19.56 0.96 4.17
N VAL A 309 18.88 0.56 5.26
CA VAL A 309 18.13 1.47 6.13
C VAL A 309 19.07 2.50 6.76
N LEU A 310 20.19 2.04 7.32
CA LEU A 310 21.16 2.92 7.98
C LEU A 310 21.85 3.86 7.00
N ARG A 311 22.12 3.42 5.77
CA ARG A 311 22.61 4.30 4.69
C ARG A 311 21.61 5.39 4.36
N TYR A 312 20.30 5.11 4.38
CA TYR A 312 19.29 6.17 4.23
C TYR A 312 19.28 7.14 5.41
N VAL A 313 19.49 6.67 6.65
CA VAL A 313 19.65 7.56 7.82
C VAL A 313 20.89 8.43 7.64
N ASP A 314 22.02 7.85 7.24
CA ASP A 314 23.27 8.55 6.99
C ASP A 314 23.13 9.63 5.89
N GLN A 315 22.47 9.29 4.80
CA GLN A 315 22.18 10.22 3.70
C GLN A 315 21.34 11.40 4.18
N GLU A 316 20.31 11.17 4.99
CA GLU A 316 19.44 12.22 5.53
C GLU A 316 20.19 13.13 6.52
N ILE A 317 20.95 12.57 7.47
CA ILE A 317 21.73 13.41 8.41
C ILE A 317 22.85 14.18 7.70
N THR A 318 23.45 13.58 6.67
CA THR A 318 24.45 14.23 5.82
C THR A 318 23.84 15.39 5.04
N SER A 319 22.64 15.20 4.46
CA SER A 319 21.97 16.20 3.63
C SER A 319 21.62 17.46 4.42
N ILE A 320 21.26 17.33 5.70
CA ILE A 320 20.97 18.47 6.57
C ILE A 320 22.23 19.06 7.24
N CYS A 321 23.27 18.25 7.44
CA CYS A 321 24.47 18.70 8.16
C CYS A 321 25.45 19.46 7.26
N VAL A 322 25.79 18.89 6.10
CA VAL A 322 26.91 19.35 5.26
C VAL A 322 26.71 20.74 4.63
N PRO A 323 25.52 21.12 4.10
CA PRO A 323 25.38 22.38 3.36
C PRO A 323 25.75 23.64 4.16
N THR A 324 25.67 23.59 5.48
CA THR A 324 26.02 24.71 6.37
C THR A 324 27.23 24.40 7.26
N CYS A 325 27.89 23.27 7.03
CA CYS A 325 29.10 22.90 7.75
C CYS A 325 30.29 23.65 7.16
N THR A 326 30.96 24.48 7.96
CA THR A 326 32.19 25.15 7.51
C THR A 326 33.40 24.23 7.50
N ARG A 327 33.33 23.13 8.26
CA ARG A 327 34.39 22.12 8.41
C ARG A 327 34.41 21.10 7.26
N VAL A 328 33.25 20.66 6.79
CA VAL A 328 33.13 19.59 5.81
C VAL A 328 32.45 20.13 4.56
N SER A 329 33.04 19.87 3.40
CA SER A 329 32.40 20.15 2.11
C SER A 329 32.29 18.87 1.29
N ARG A 330 31.15 18.72 0.63
CA ARG A 330 30.84 17.62 -0.28
C ARG A 330 30.73 18.19 -1.69
N LYS A 331 31.42 17.59 -2.66
CA LYS A 331 31.19 17.86 -4.08
C LYS A 331 30.78 16.57 -4.76
N THR A 332 29.57 16.55 -5.30
CA THR A 332 29.17 15.50 -6.25
C THR A 332 29.74 15.82 -7.64
N ARG A 333 29.73 14.84 -8.54
CA ARG A 333 30.16 15.08 -9.93
C ARG A 333 29.23 16.07 -10.63
N ASP A 334 27.93 16.04 -10.35
CA ASP A 334 26.96 17.00 -10.87
C ASP A 334 27.26 18.43 -10.39
N ASP A 335 27.68 18.62 -9.13
CA ASP A 335 28.10 19.94 -8.63
C ASP A 335 29.42 20.46 -9.23
N ARG A 336 30.23 19.58 -9.87
CA ARG A 336 31.42 20.00 -10.63
C ARG A 336 31.07 20.52 -12.01
N MET A 337 29.90 20.13 -12.51
CA MET A 337 29.37 20.46 -13.83
C MET A 337 28.26 21.48 -13.62
N GLY A 338 28.61 22.71 -13.22
CA GLY A 338 27.64 23.81 -13.22
C GLY A 338 26.97 23.94 -14.59
N ASP A 339 25.92 24.78 -14.71
CA ASP A 339 25.17 25.04 -15.95
C ASP A 339 26.01 25.44 -17.19
N ASP A 340 27.33 25.55 -17.05
CA ASP A 340 28.27 25.60 -18.15
C ASP A 340 28.49 24.19 -18.74
N HIS A 341 27.89 23.98 -19.92
CA HIS A 341 28.23 22.92 -20.85
C HIS A 341 29.76 22.82 -21.04
N ASP A 342 30.39 21.92 -20.31
CA ASP A 342 31.82 21.63 -20.45
C ASP A 342 32.14 21.24 -21.90
N LEU A 343 33.26 21.75 -22.43
CA LEU A 343 33.74 21.45 -23.79
C LEU A 343 33.90 19.93 -23.99
N ALA A 344 34.11 19.19 -22.89
CA ALA A 344 34.20 17.75 -22.84
C ALA A 344 32.87 17.01 -23.14
N THR A 345 31.72 17.61 -22.85
CA THR A 345 30.39 17.01 -23.10
C THR A 345 29.68 17.62 -24.32
N TYR A 346 30.09 18.82 -24.75
CA TYR A 346 29.56 19.54 -25.92
C TYR A 346 29.46 18.68 -27.19
N TRP A 347 30.44 17.81 -27.43
CA TRP A 347 30.51 17.03 -28.67
C TRP A 347 29.50 15.89 -28.74
N TYR A 348 29.02 15.39 -27.61
CA TYR A 348 28.06 14.27 -27.57
C TYR A 348 26.67 14.64 -28.09
N ARG A 349 26.36 15.93 -28.26
CA ARG A 349 25.11 16.36 -28.92
C ARG A 349 25.09 16.07 -30.43
N PHE A 350 26.25 15.73 -30.99
CA PHE A 350 26.42 15.33 -32.40
C PHE A 350 26.56 13.82 -32.56
N GLU A 351 26.60 13.07 -31.46
CA GLU A 351 26.61 11.60 -31.46
C GLU A 351 25.17 11.08 -31.38
N GLN A 352 24.87 10.02 -32.16
CA GLN A 352 23.50 9.50 -32.30
C GLN A 352 22.98 8.85 -30.99
N GLU A 353 23.90 8.41 -30.13
CA GLU A 353 23.64 7.77 -28.84
C GLU A 353 23.60 8.77 -27.67
N GLY A 354 24.01 10.03 -27.89
CA GLY A 354 24.08 11.06 -26.85
C GLY A 354 25.23 10.86 -25.85
N TYR A 355 25.22 11.65 -24.76
CA TYR A 355 26.23 11.51 -23.69
C TYR A 355 25.94 10.25 -22.86
N PRO A 356 26.89 9.31 -22.71
CA PRO A 356 26.70 8.16 -21.85
C PRO A 356 26.55 8.66 -20.41
N ARG A 357 25.36 8.49 -19.83
CA ARG A 357 25.15 8.68 -18.39
C ARG A 357 25.94 7.60 -17.66
N VAL A 358 27.19 7.88 -17.35
CA VAL A 358 27.94 7.11 -16.37
C VAL A 358 27.40 7.52 -15.01
N GLU A 359 26.67 6.61 -14.36
CA GLU A 359 26.35 6.73 -12.93
C GLU A 359 27.66 6.64 -12.14
N ASP A 360 28.32 7.79 -12.00
CA ASP A 360 29.53 7.95 -11.21
C ASP A 360 29.16 8.62 -9.89
N ASP A 361 28.70 7.81 -8.96
CA ASP A 361 28.25 8.23 -7.62
C ASP A 361 29.42 8.54 -6.67
N ARG A 362 30.66 8.66 -7.17
CA ARG A 362 31.82 8.98 -6.35
C ARG A 362 31.69 10.39 -5.79
N ILE A 363 31.54 10.47 -4.48
CA ILE A 363 31.47 11.71 -3.73
C ILE A 363 32.86 12.06 -3.22
N LEU A 364 33.31 13.28 -3.49
CA LEU A 364 34.55 13.80 -2.91
C LEU A 364 34.23 14.59 -1.64
N TRP A 365 34.85 14.20 -0.55
CA TRP A 365 34.76 14.85 0.75
C TRP A 365 36.04 15.62 1.05
N PHE A 366 35.90 16.86 1.47
CA PHE A 366 37.00 17.64 2.05
C PHE A 366 36.68 18.00 3.50
N GLU A 367 37.63 17.76 4.38
CA GLU A 367 37.56 18.15 5.78
C GLU A 367 38.64 19.19 6.10
N GLN A 368 38.24 20.29 6.74
CA GLN A 368 39.11 21.33 7.24
C GLN A 368 39.23 21.18 8.75
N THR A 369 40.22 20.41 9.22
CA THR A 369 40.32 20.05 10.64
C THR A 369 40.47 21.25 11.58
N THR A 370 41.03 22.34 11.09
CA THR A 370 41.19 23.60 11.83
C THR A 370 39.89 24.35 12.12
N LYS A 371 38.76 23.99 11.48
CA LYS A 371 37.47 24.64 11.71
C LYS A 371 36.59 23.87 12.69
N ALA A 372 35.90 24.61 13.55
CA ALA A 372 34.97 24.04 14.51
C ALA A 372 33.76 23.38 13.83
N CYS A 373 33.29 22.26 14.39
CA CYS A 373 32.05 21.64 13.98
C CYS A 373 30.86 22.49 14.45
N VAL A 374 29.98 22.89 13.53
CA VAL A 374 28.79 23.71 13.85
C VAL A 374 27.84 22.99 14.82
N VAL A 375 27.70 21.67 14.67
CA VAL A 375 26.88 20.81 15.54
C VAL A 375 27.57 20.51 16.88
N GLY A 376 28.89 20.73 16.97
CA GLY A 376 29.68 20.45 18.19
C GLY A 376 30.12 18.99 18.34
N LEU A 377 30.13 18.21 17.24
CA LEU A 377 30.56 16.79 17.26
C LEU A 377 32.08 16.62 17.48
N CYS A 378 32.89 17.56 16.98
CA CYS A 378 34.35 17.56 17.14
C CYS A 378 34.72 18.56 18.24
N LYS A 379 35.36 18.11 19.31
CA LYS A 379 35.72 18.96 20.46
C LYS A 379 37.13 19.50 20.34
N LEU A 380 38.04 18.76 19.71
CA LEU A 380 39.44 19.13 19.53
C LEU A 380 39.74 19.49 18.06
N PRO A 381 40.75 20.34 17.80
CA PRO A 381 41.15 20.74 16.44
C PRO A 381 41.59 19.59 15.53
N ASP A 382 41.99 18.44 16.10
CA ASP A 382 42.44 17.27 15.34
C ASP A 382 41.39 16.15 15.27
N ASP A 383 40.24 16.29 15.98
CA ASP A 383 39.17 15.29 15.95
C ASP A 383 38.55 15.26 14.56
N ARG A 384 38.62 14.12 13.87
CA ARG A 384 37.97 13.91 12.57
C ARG A 384 36.44 14.03 12.69
N CYS A 385 35.78 14.43 11.62
CA CYS A 385 34.33 14.53 11.58
C CYS A 385 33.71 13.13 11.70
N PRO A 386 32.88 12.85 12.73
CA PRO A 386 32.34 11.51 12.91
C PRO A 386 31.49 11.04 11.72
N LEU A 387 30.85 11.94 10.96
CA LEU A 387 30.12 11.59 9.73
C LEU A 387 31.01 11.01 8.62
N LEU A 388 32.32 11.32 8.61
CA LEU A 388 33.26 10.77 7.62
C LEU A 388 33.83 9.42 8.04
N GLU A 389 33.89 9.18 9.35
CA GLU A 389 34.51 7.98 9.93
C GLU A 389 33.50 6.95 10.43
N SER A 390 32.20 7.29 10.44
CA SER A 390 31.14 6.40 10.90
C SER A 390 31.13 5.14 10.06
N ASP A 391 31.63 4.05 10.64
CA ASP A 391 31.36 2.72 10.12
C ASP A 391 29.85 2.48 10.25
N ILE A 392 29.16 2.22 9.14
CA ILE A 392 27.74 1.89 9.14
C ILE A 392 27.63 0.37 9.28
N SER A 393 27.85 -0.11 10.50
CA SER A 393 27.78 -1.54 10.82
C SER A 393 26.98 -1.77 12.09
N LEU A 394 26.60 -3.04 12.32
CA LEU A 394 25.89 -3.42 13.56
C LEU A 394 26.71 -3.16 14.83
N LYS A 395 28.04 -3.23 14.72
CA LYS A 395 28.97 -3.08 15.85
C LYS A 395 29.02 -1.63 16.34
N SER A 396 28.91 -0.68 15.41
CA SER A 396 28.92 0.75 15.64
C SER A 396 27.52 1.38 15.67
N LEU A 397 26.45 0.58 15.58
CA LEU A 397 25.08 1.07 15.41
C LEU A 397 24.68 2.14 16.45
N GLU A 398 24.93 1.88 17.72
CA GLU A 398 24.59 2.82 18.79
C GLU A 398 25.35 4.14 18.64
N SER A 399 26.66 4.09 18.39
CA SER A 399 27.48 5.28 18.18
C SER A 399 27.02 6.07 16.95
N PHE A 400 26.65 5.39 15.87
CA PHE A 400 26.10 6.01 14.67
C PHE A 400 24.75 6.70 14.97
N LEU A 401 23.83 6.03 15.65
CA LEU A 401 22.54 6.62 16.03
C LEU A 401 22.68 7.78 17.02
N GLN A 402 23.70 7.75 17.87
CA GLN A 402 24.02 8.86 18.78
C GLN A 402 24.48 10.09 17.99
N ILE A 403 25.33 9.92 16.97
CA ILE A 403 25.73 10.99 16.04
C ILE A 403 24.50 11.52 15.30
N ALA A 404 23.68 10.62 14.74
CA ALA A 404 22.46 10.96 14.02
C ALA A 404 21.50 11.78 14.89
N LYS A 405 21.27 11.36 16.14
CA LYS A 405 20.45 12.07 17.12
C LYS A 405 20.99 13.47 17.39
N GLN A 406 22.28 13.62 17.67
CA GLN A 406 22.90 14.92 17.96
C GLN A 406 22.75 15.91 16.79
N ILE A 407 22.99 15.46 15.56
CA ILE A 407 22.80 16.27 14.35
C ILE A 407 21.33 16.65 14.19
N PHE A 408 20.44 15.67 14.27
CA PHE A 408 19.01 15.87 14.06
C PHE A 408 18.43 16.87 15.08
N SER A 409 18.70 16.67 16.38
CA SER A 409 18.27 17.58 17.44
C SER A 409 18.80 19.01 17.23
N TYR A 410 20.10 19.16 16.99
CA TYR A 410 20.70 20.48 16.76
C TYR A 410 20.06 21.21 15.58
N ARG A 411 19.86 20.51 14.45
CA ARG A 411 19.28 21.10 13.23
C ARG A 411 17.80 21.45 13.40
N MET A 412 17.06 20.61 14.11
CA MET A 412 15.67 20.88 14.46
C MET A 412 15.56 22.15 15.31
N ASP A 413 16.41 22.30 16.34
CA ASP A 413 16.41 23.49 17.20
C ASP A 413 16.75 24.76 16.42
N CYS A 414 17.73 24.71 15.52
CA CYS A 414 18.05 25.84 14.63
C CYS A 414 16.87 26.23 13.75
N TRP A 415 16.18 25.25 13.16
CA TRP A 415 15.02 25.50 12.33
C TRP A 415 13.86 26.10 13.13
N GLN A 416 13.55 25.56 14.31
CA GLN A 416 12.48 26.08 15.18
C GLN A 416 12.73 27.53 15.60
N LYS A 417 13.97 27.88 15.95
CA LYS A 417 14.37 29.26 16.25
C LYS A 417 14.15 30.17 15.05
N SER A 418 14.57 29.74 13.85
CA SER A 418 14.36 30.52 12.62
C SER A 418 12.88 30.74 12.30
N GLN A 419 12.01 29.76 12.58
CA GLN A 419 10.56 29.94 12.39
C GLN A 419 9.96 30.91 13.42
N ALA A 420 10.40 30.86 14.67
CA ALA A 420 9.95 31.79 15.71
C ALA A 420 10.34 33.24 15.36
N GLU A 421 11.58 33.46 14.92
CA GLU A 421 12.05 34.78 14.48
C GLU A 421 11.25 35.34 13.29
N LYS A 422 10.89 34.49 12.33
CA LYS A 422 10.04 34.87 11.19
C LYS A 422 8.61 35.24 11.62
N ALA A 423 8.04 34.50 12.57
CA ALA A 423 6.72 34.81 13.10
C ALA A 423 6.72 36.17 13.83
N ASP A 424 7.73 36.44 14.65
CA ASP A 424 7.89 37.72 15.36
C ASP A 424 8.10 38.90 14.39
N ALA A 425 8.83 38.69 13.29
CA ALA A 425 9.04 39.71 12.27
C ALA A 425 7.73 40.09 11.55
N ASN A 426 6.89 39.10 11.22
CA ASN A 426 5.59 39.33 10.58
C ASN A 426 4.62 40.08 11.51
N VAL A 427 4.60 39.76 12.80
CA VAL A 427 3.77 40.46 13.80
C VAL A 427 4.21 41.91 14.02
N ARG A 428 5.47 42.27 13.74
CA ARG A 428 5.98 43.64 13.84
C ARG A 428 5.78 44.47 12.56
N SER A 429 5.48 43.82 11.44
CA SER A 429 5.22 44.48 10.15
C SER A 429 3.74 44.73 9.87
N ASP A 430 2.85 44.09 10.63
CA ASP A 430 1.41 44.36 10.70
C ASP A 430 1.09 45.35 11.84
#